data_AF-A0A2P5A3V4-F1
#
_entry.id   AF-A0A2P5A3V4-F1
#
_cell.length_a   1.000
_cell.length_b   1.000
_cell.length_c   1.000
_cell.angle_alpha   90.00
_cell.angle_beta   90.00
_cell.angle_gamma   90.00
#
_symmetry.space_group_name_H-M   'P 1'
#
loop_
_entity.id
_entity.type
_entity.pdbx_description
1 polymer ?
#
loop_
_entity_poly.entity_id
_entity_poly.type
_entity_poly.pdbx_seq_one_letter_code
_entity_poly.pdbx_strand_id
1 'polypeptide(L)'
;MGSLKASGLDGLSILFYKHYWLIVVSYFVETIRNFFLTGHINRTLNMPNMVLIPKVEQPTFINQFCPISFCNVTYKVISKMVANRLKPLLTNLICPTQVVFVRPKQINL
;
A
#
# COMPACT_ATOMS: atom_id res chain seq x y z
N MET A 1 -6.31 4.80 7.26
CA MET A 1 -5.36 5.58 6.42
C MET A 1 -5.63 7.05 6.68
N GLY A 2 -4.58 7.89 6.83
CA GLY A 2 -4.77 9.33 7.04
C GLY A 2 -5.28 10.05 5.78
N SER A 3 -6.16 11.04 5.93
CA SER A 3 -6.86 11.69 4.82
C SER A 3 -5.95 12.52 3.89
N LEU A 4 -4.84 13.06 4.40
CA LEU A 4 -3.95 13.98 3.69
C LEU A 4 -2.77 13.29 2.99
N LYS A 5 -2.89 12.00 2.69
CA LYS A 5 -1.84 11.30 1.93
C LYS A 5 -1.94 11.66 0.46
N ALA A 6 -0.77 11.81 -0.18
CA ALA A 6 -0.68 11.98 -1.62
C ALA A 6 -1.39 10.85 -2.38
N SER A 7 -2.05 11.22 -3.46
CA SER A 7 -2.72 10.33 -4.42
C SER A 7 -1.69 9.53 -5.22
N GLY A 8 -2.16 8.47 -5.85
CA GLY A 8 -1.34 7.75 -6.83
C GLY A 8 -1.38 8.45 -8.19
N LEU A 9 -1.05 7.71 -9.24
CA LEU A 9 -1.01 8.23 -10.60
C LEU A 9 -2.40 8.62 -11.13
N ASP A 10 -3.46 8.07 -10.54
CA ASP A 10 -4.85 8.43 -10.82
C ASP A 10 -5.26 9.82 -10.30
N GLY A 11 -4.43 10.47 -9.47
CA GLY A 11 -4.75 11.74 -8.85
C GLY A 11 -5.84 11.67 -7.77
N LEU A 12 -6.41 10.49 -7.49
CA LEU A 12 -7.53 10.32 -6.57
C LEU A 12 -7.04 10.18 -5.13
N SER A 13 -7.29 11.20 -4.31
CA SER A 13 -6.91 11.21 -2.90
C SER A 13 -7.92 10.45 -2.03
N ILE A 14 -7.57 10.18 -0.78
CA ILE A 14 -8.52 9.58 0.19
C ILE A 14 -9.73 10.50 0.42
N LEU A 15 -9.53 11.82 0.36
CA LEU A 15 -10.61 12.80 0.49
C LEU A 15 -11.61 12.70 -0.66
N PHE A 16 -11.14 12.46 -1.89
CA PHE A 16 -12.02 12.22 -3.04
C PHE A 16 -12.96 11.03 -2.77
N TYR A 17 -12.42 9.89 -2.34
CA TYR A 17 -13.22 8.70 -2.02
C TYR A 17 -14.19 8.93 -0.85
N LYS A 18 -13.81 9.73 0.14
CA LYS A 18 -14.70 10.07 1.26
C LYS A 18 -15.84 10.99 0.83
N HIS A 19 -15.55 11.99 0.01
CA HIS A 19 -16.52 12.98 -0.42
C HIS A 19 -17.50 12.42 -1.44
N TYR A 20 -17.00 11.68 -2.43
CA TYR A 20 -17.80 11.11 -3.52
C TYR A 20 -18.13 9.63 -3.31
N TRP A 21 -18.11 9.14 -2.06
CA TRP A 21 -18.25 7.71 -1.75
C TRP A 21 -19.48 7.07 -2.41
N LEU A 22 -20.64 7.73 -2.31
CA LEU A 22 -21.90 7.22 -2.86
C LEU A 22 -21.87 7.04 -4.38
N ILE A 23 -21.02 7.79 -5.07
CA ILE A 23 -20.85 7.71 -6.52
C ILE A 23 -19.87 6.59 -6.88
N VAL A 24 -18.75 6.49 -6.16
CA VAL A 24 -17.64 5.61 -6.54
C VAL A 24 -17.69 4.21 -5.90
N VAL A 25 -18.54 4.00 -4.89
CA VAL A 25 -18.58 2.77 -4.08
C VAL A 25 -18.81 1.52 -4.91
N SER A 26 -19.72 1.55 -5.88
CA SER A 26 -20.07 0.40 -6.72
C SER A 26 -18.84 -0.09 -7.48
N TYR A 27 -18.21 0.81 -8.24
CA TYR A 27 -16.99 0.54 -9.00
C TYR A 27 -15.83 0.12 -8.10
N PHE A 28 -15.66 0.78 -6.95
CA PHE A 28 -14.60 0.49 -6.00
C PHE A 28 -14.73 -0.93 -5.42
N VAL A 29 -15.92 -1.31 -4.98
CA VAL A 29 -16.20 -2.65 -4.43
C VAL A 29 -16.06 -3.72 -5.51
N GLU A 30 -16.59 -3.47 -6.71
CA GLU A 30 -16.48 -4.39 -7.83
C GLU A 30 -15.02 -4.65 -8.22
N THR A 31 -14.19 -3.60 -8.27
CA THR A 31 -12.76 -3.72 -8.53
C THR A 31 -12.06 -4.61 -7.50
N ILE A 32 -12.37 -4.44 -6.21
CA ILE A 32 -11.80 -5.27 -5.13
C ILE A 32 -12.28 -6.72 -5.26
N ARG A 33 -13.58 -6.93 -5.53
CA ARG A 33 -14.14 -8.28 -5.72
C ARG A 33 -13.47 -8.98 -6.89
N ASN A 34 -13.34 -8.31 -8.02
CA ASN A 34 -12.71 -8.86 -9.21
C ASN A 34 -11.25 -9.26 -8.95
N PHE A 35 -10.49 -8.45 -8.20
CA PHE A 35 -9.15 -8.81 -7.78
C PHE A 35 -9.12 -10.11 -6.97
N PHE A 36 -10.01 -10.29 -6.00
CA PHE A 36 -10.03 -11.51 -5.18
C PHE A 36 -10.58 -12.74 -5.92
N LEU A 37 -11.38 -12.54 -6.97
CA LEU A 37 -11.88 -13.63 -7.82
C LEU A 37 -10.85 -14.09 -8.85
N THR A 38 -10.12 -13.16 -9.46
CA THR A 38 -9.24 -13.43 -10.60
C THR A 38 -7.74 -13.42 -10.25
N GLY A 39 -7.36 -12.81 -9.12
CA GLY A 39 -5.96 -12.53 -8.79
C GLY A 39 -5.35 -11.37 -9.59
N HIS A 40 -6.09 -10.76 -10.51
CA HIS A 40 -5.59 -9.72 -11.40
C HIS A 40 -5.96 -8.32 -10.92
N ILE A 41 -5.00 -7.40 -11.01
CA ILE A 41 -5.20 -5.98 -10.78
C ILE A 41 -4.94 -5.20 -12.06
N ASN A 42 -5.77 -4.20 -12.34
CA ASN A 42 -5.58 -3.34 -13.50
C ASN A 42 -4.20 -2.65 -13.43
N ARG A 43 -3.45 -2.64 -14.53
CA ARG A 43 -2.10 -2.05 -14.61
C ARG A 43 -2.08 -0.61 -14.12
N THR A 44 -3.09 0.19 -14.46
CA THR A 44 -3.20 1.60 -14.05
C THR A 44 -3.34 1.75 -12.53
N LEU A 45 -3.98 0.78 -11.86
CA LEU A 45 -4.08 0.76 -10.40
C LEU A 45 -2.79 0.31 -9.72
N ASN A 46 -2.02 -0.56 -10.38
CA ASN A 46 -0.75 -1.11 -9.87
C ASN A 46 0.47 -0.26 -10.25
N MET A 47 0.32 0.80 -11.03
CA MET A 47 1.43 1.65 -11.43
C MET A 47 1.71 2.69 -10.33
N PRO A 48 2.85 2.59 -9.61
CA PRO A 48 3.19 3.58 -8.61
C PRO A 48 3.66 4.87 -9.28
N ASN A 49 3.30 6.01 -8.71
CA ASN A 49 3.98 7.27 -8.98
C ASN A 49 5.26 7.31 -8.12
N MET A 50 6.44 7.33 -8.73
CA MET A 50 7.72 7.29 -8.01
C MET A 50 8.34 8.68 -7.94
N VAL A 51 8.70 9.11 -6.72
CA VAL A 51 9.44 10.35 -6.47
C VAL A 51 10.75 10.00 -5.80
N LEU A 52 11.84 10.63 -6.24
CA LEU A 52 13.17 10.45 -5.65
C LEU A 52 13.42 11.56 -4.64
N ILE A 53 13.58 11.20 -3.36
CA ILE A 53 13.95 12.16 -2.31
C ILE A 53 15.45 12.10 -2.08
N PRO A 54 16.19 13.22 -2.15
CA PRO A 54 17.62 13.25 -1.82
C PRO A 54 17.88 12.80 -0.38
N LYS A 55 18.90 11.96 -0.16
CA LYS A 55 19.43 11.65 1.17
C LYS A 55 20.54 12.60 1.60
N VAL A 56 21.13 13.32 0.64
CA VAL A 56 22.26 14.26 0.82
C VAL A 56 21.96 15.55 0.06
N GLU A 57 22.62 16.65 0.42
CA GLU A 57 22.35 17.99 -0.14
C GLU A 57 22.59 18.09 -1.65
N GLN A 58 23.61 17.39 -2.17
CA GLN A 58 24.00 17.42 -3.58
C GLN A 58 24.13 15.99 -4.12
N PRO A 59 23.01 15.33 -4.46
CA PRO A 59 23.06 13.97 -4.96
C PRO A 59 23.58 13.94 -6.40
N THR A 60 24.65 13.18 -6.63
CA THR A 60 25.28 12.90 -7.94
C THR A 60 25.03 11.47 -8.41
N PHE A 61 24.74 10.54 -7.50
CA PHE A 61 24.52 9.13 -7.77
C PHE A 61 23.12 8.68 -7.38
N ILE A 62 22.56 7.69 -8.09
CA ILE A 62 21.18 7.23 -7.85
C ILE A 62 20.97 6.60 -6.47
N ASN A 63 22.01 6.01 -5.87
CA ASN A 63 21.97 5.42 -4.53
C ASN A 63 21.83 6.49 -3.41
N GLN A 64 22.11 7.76 -3.73
CA GLN A 64 21.93 8.90 -2.83
C GLN A 64 20.47 9.40 -2.81
N PHE A 65 19.57 8.78 -3.57
CA PHE A 65 18.14 9.02 -3.46
C PHE A 65 17.45 7.91 -2.67
N CYS A 66 16.36 8.26 -1.99
CA CYS A 66 15.40 7.35 -1.43
C CYS A 66 14.14 7.38 -2.33
N PRO A 67 13.86 6.31 -3.09
CA PRO A 67 12.64 6.26 -3.88
C PRO A 67 11.43 6.13 -2.95
N ILE A 68 10.44 7.01 -3.13
CA ILE A 68 9.14 6.94 -2.50
C ILE A 68 8.10 6.64 -3.58
N SER A 69 7.30 5.60 -3.34
CA SER A 69 6.22 5.21 -4.24
C SER A 69 4.85 5.61 -3.68
N PHE A 70 4.09 6.34 -4.48
CA PHE A 70 2.69 6.67 -4.22
C PHE A 70 1.79 5.77 -5.06
N CYS A 71 1.10 4.85 -4.40
CA CYS A 71 0.13 3.97 -5.05
C CYS A 71 -1.29 4.54 -4.97
N ASN A 72 -2.14 4.14 -5.91
CA ASN A 72 -3.57 4.47 -5.91
C ASN A 72 -4.25 3.97 -4.63
N VAL A 73 -5.31 4.67 -4.18
CA VAL A 73 -6.01 4.32 -2.94
C VAL A 73 -6.58 2.91 -3.00
N THR A 74 -7.18 2.52 -4.12
CA THR A 74 -7.72 1.17 -4.35
C THR A 74 -6.65 0.10 -4.19
N TYR A 75 -5.47 0.30 -4.77
CA TYR A 75 -4.32 -0.59 -4.59
C TYR A 75 -3.91 -0.70 -3.12
N LYS A 76 -3.78 0.44 -2.42
CA LYS A 76 -3.42 0.46 -1.00
C LYS A 76 -4.42 -0.33 -0.15
N VAL A 77 -5.72 -0.27 -0.47
CA VAL A 77 -6.77 -1.03 0.22
C VAL A 77 -6.64 -2.52 -0.04
N ILE A 78 -6.49 -2.92 -1.31
CA ILE A 78 -6.28 -4.32 -1.69
C ILE A 78 -5.05 -4.91 -0.98
N SER A 79 -3.89 -4.24 -1.06
CA SER A 79 -2.65 -4.69 -0.43
C SER A 79 -2.80 -4.80 1.09
N LYS A 80 -3.55 -3.89 1.72
CA LYS A 80 -3.84 -3.97 3.15
C LYS A 80 -4.72 -5.17 3.50
N MET A 81 -5.72 -5.49 2.67
CA MET A 81 -6.57 -6.67 2.86
C MET A 81 -5.76 -7.96 2.73
N VAL A 82 -4.90 -8.06 1.72
CA VAL A 82 -3.99 -9.20 1.53
C VAL A 82 -3.05 -9.35 2.74
N ALA A 83 -2.38 -8.27 3.15
CA ALA A 83 -1.49 -8.29 4.30
C ALA A 83 -2.21 -8.73 5.59
N ASN A 84 -3.46 -8.30 5.79
CA ASN A 84 -4.25 -8.71 6.94
C ASN A 84 -4.62 -10.21 6.89
N ARG A 85 -4.88 -10.78 5.70
CA ARG A 85 -5.12 -12.22 5.51
C ARG A 85 -3.87 -13.08 5.73
N LEU A 86 -2.70 -12.57 5.34
CA LEU A 86 -1.42 -13.27 5.54
C LEU A 86 -0.93 -13.19 6.99
N LYS A 87 -1.29 -12.13 7.71
CA LYS A 87 -0.85 -11.86 9.09
C LYS A 87 -0.92 -13.05 10.06
N PRO A 88 -2.02 -13.84 10.16
CA PRO A 88 -2.06 -15.00 11.05
C PRO A 88 -1.12 -16.13 10.63
N LEU A 89 -0.84 -16.27 9.32
CA LEU A 89 0.06 -17.31 8.80
C LEU A 89 1.52 -16.99 9.07
N LEU A 90 1.87 -15.70 9.02
CA LEU A 90 3.23 -15.21 9.27
C LEU A 90 3.76 -15.61 10.65
N THR A 91 2.91 -15.82 11.65
CA THR A 91 3.32 -16.24 12.99
C THR A 91 4.11 -17.56 12.99
N ASN A 92 3.81 -18.45 12.04
CA ASN A 92 4.42 -19.78 11.90
C ASN A 92 5.51 -19.82 10.81
N LEU A 93 5.57 -18.82 9.93
CA LEU A 93 6.49 -18.79 8.79
C LEU A 93 7.71 -17.89 9.01
N ILE A 94 7.66 -17.02 10.02
CA ILE A 94 8.71 -16.04 10.29
C ILE A 94 9.72 -16.59 11.31
N CYS A 95 11.01 -16.38 11.04
CA CYS A 95 12.11 -16.73 11.93
C CYS A 95 11.95 -16.07 13.32
N PRO A 96 12.27 -16.76 14.43
CA PRO A 96 12.20 -16.20 15.77
C PRO A 96 13.00 -14.89 15.97
N THR A 97 14.06 -14.70 15.17
CA THR A 97 14.95 -13.54 15.22
C THR A 97 14.43 -12.33 14.42
N GLN A 98 13.36 -12.47 13.63
CA GLN A 98 12.81 -11.38 12.84
C GLN A 98 11.92 -10.46 13.68
N VAL A 99 12.47 -9.33 14.09
CA VAL A 99 11.80 -8.33 14.94
C VAL A 99 11.21 -7.14 14.18
N VAL A 100 11.61 -6.93 12.92
CA VAL A 100 11.19 -5.79 12.11
C VAL A 100 9.94 -6.15 11.30
N PHE A 101 8.94 -5.27 11.31
CA PHE A 101 7.65 -5.41 10.60
C PHE A 101 6.75 -6.57 11.07
N VAL A 102 7.07 -7.21 12.20
CA VAL A 102 6.26 -8.23 12.86
C VAL A 102 5.63 -7.61 14.11
N ARG A 103 4.39 -7.98 14.45
CA ARG A 103 3.87 -7.62 15.78
C ARG A 103 4.73 -8.35 16.82
N PRO A 104 5.23 -7.68 17.87
CA PRO A 104 6.00 -8.34 18.90
C PRO A 104 5.17 -9.49 19.48
N LYS A 105 5.71 -10.71 19.43
CA LYS A 105 5.22 -11.80 20.28
C LYS A 105 5.61 -11.39 21.70
N GLN A 106 4.67 -11.36 22.65
CA GLN A 106 5.07 -11.25 24.06
C GLN A 106 5.92 -12.49 24.37
N ILE A 107 7.22 -12.30 24.50
CA ILE A 107 8.11 -13.31 25.05
C ILE A 107 7.95 -13.13 26.55
N ASN A 108 7.13 -13.97 27.19
CA ASN A 108 7.16 -14.08 28.64
C ASN A 108 8.50 -14.73 28.98
N LEU A 109 9.41 -13.93 29.52
CA LEU A 109 10.60 -14.41 30.22
C LEU A 109 10.19 -14.89 31.62
#